data_AF-A0A5P8NCP4-F1
#
_entry.id   AF-A0A5P8NCP4-F1
#
_cell.length_a   1.000
_cell.length_b   1.000
_cell.length_c   1.000
_cell.angle_alpha   90.00
_cell.angle_beta   90.00
_cell.angle_gamma   90.00
#
_symmetry.space_group_name_H-M   'P 1'
#
loop_
_entity.id
_entity.type
_entity.pdbx_description
1 polymer ?
#
loop_
_entity_poly.entity_id
_entity_poly.type
_entity_poly.pdbx_seq_one_letter_code
_entity_poly.pdbx_strand_id
1 'polypeptide(L)'
;MLTDVFIYIILALISFFPIVIWAYIFSYIDDNPLNKKRFFVGVVGGALSVVPILYMDRILAILDFKYLNTFYFISEIGSFFSSIEFAFSLALFLLILVFFSFFLGSSIHKFKKVIKVYLKNILVFLVFIGVLSLVVYFLNMIFSKIDFEISDGVVFGDILFNSFKLIVFYYLLVAFIEESSKHFNFLQSSIFHIDSIKTGVLYAIFVALGFSLIENMLYLYNLYIQQGLGGELLKLFFFRSTFAVIVHVLSSSVVAYYFSKALLLYREKDLSVPYLKIFSFGLVIGVFLHMFFDVALTLGFSFVMFFYFIGGYLYVSSIFYKE
;
A
#
# COMPACT_ATOMS: atom_id res chain seq x y z
N MET A 1 14.74 17.08 -22.22
CA MET A 1 13.30 16.84 -22.49
C MET A 1 13.06 15.58 -23.34
N LEU A 2 13.51 15.50 -24.60
CA LEU A 2 13.33 14.29 -25.42
C LEU A 2 14.05 13.05 -24.86
N THR A 3 15.29 13.23 -24.39
CA THR A 3 16.07 12.18 -23.72
C THR A 3 15.36 11.66 -22.47
N ASP A 4 14.80 12.56 -21.66
CA ASP A 4 14.10 12.21 -20.41
C ASP A 4 12.83 11.39 -20.69
N VAL A 5 12.03 11.80 -21.69
CA VAL A 5 10.84 11.05 -22.12
C VAL A 5 11.21 9.65 -22.61
N PHE A 6 12.30 9.52 -23.37
CA PHE A 6 12.77 8.23 -23.85
C PHE A 6 13.18 7.30 -22.69
N ILE A 7 13.89 7.83 -21.69
CA ILE A 7 14.28 7.07 -20.50
C ILE A 7 13.06 6.62 -19.70
N TYR A 8 12.07 7.50 -19.51
CA TYR A 8 10.82 7.12 -18.85
C TYR A 8 10.11 5.96 -19.55
N ILE A 9 10.07 5.97 -20.89
CA ILE A 9 9.48 4.89 -21.68
C ILE A 9 10.25 3.58 -21.47
N ILE A 10 11.58 3.63 -21.50
CA ILE A 10 12.43 2.44 -21.26
C ILE A 10 12.18 1.87 -19.86
N LEU A 11 12.23 2.72 -18.83
CA LEU A 11 12.01 2.29 -17.45
C LEU A 11 10.60 1.73 -17.25
N ALA A 12 9.60 2.31 -17.92
CA ALA A 12 8.23 1.78 -17.92
C ALA A 12 8.16 0.38 -18.54
N LEU A 13 8.77 0.18 -19.72
CA LEU A 13 8.77 -1.11 -20.41
C LEU A 13 9.50 -2.19 -19.59
N ILE A 14 10.67 -1.86 -19.04
CA ILE A 14 11.46 -2.77 -18.22
C ILE A 14 10.71 -3.13 -16.93
N SER A 15 10.10 -2.15 -16.27
CA SER A 15 9.32 -2.39 -15.04
C SER A 15 8.03 -3.16 -15.32
N PHE A 16 7.45 -3.03 -16.52
CA PHE A 16 6.22 -3.74 -16.89
C PHE A 16 6.43 -5.23 -17.12
N PHE A 17 7.59 -5.65 -17.62
CA PHE A 17 7.84 -7.06 -17.93
C PHE A 17 7.70 -8.01 -16.71
N PRO A 18 8.32 -7.74 -15.54
CA PRO A 18 8.10 -8.52 -14.32
C PRO A 18 6.63 -8.55 -13.89
N ILE A 19 5.91 -7.45 -14.06
CA ILE A 19 4.49 -7.35 -13.70
C ILE A 19 3.64 -8.31 -14.53
N VAL A 20 3.93 -8.44 -15.83
CA VAL A 20 3.27 -9.42 -16.70
C VAL A 20 3.58 -10.85 -16.25
N ILE A 21 4.83 -11.15 -15.89
CA ILE A 21 5.22 -12.48 -15.40
C ILE A 21 4.44 -12.83 -14.13
N TRP A 22 4.44 -11.95 -13.13
CA TRP A 22 3.71 -12.19 -11.89
C TRP A 22 2.20 -12.31 -12.10
N ALA A 23 1.63 -11.44 -12.94
CA ALA A 23 0.23 -11.52 -13.34
C ALA A 23 -0.13 -12.87 -13.97
N TYR A 24 0.76 -13.41 -14.81
CA TYR A 24 0.59 -14.71 -15.43
C TYR A 24 0.68 -15.83 -14.38
N ILE A 25 1.68 -15.81 -13.51
CA ILE A 25 1.85 -16.79 -12.42
C ILE A 25 0.59 -16.86 -11.55
N PHE A 26 0.10 -15.72 -11.05
CA PHE A 26 -1.08 -15.72 -10.18
C PHE A 26 -2.40 -16.01 -10.91
N SER A 27 -2.50 -15.69 -12.20
CA SER A 27 -3.66 -16.12 -13.00
C SER A 27 -3.66 -17.63 -13.22
N TYR A 28 -2.48 -18.21 -13.47
CA TYR A 28 -2.33 -19.65 -13.63
C TYR A 28 -2.68 -20.42 -12.35
N ILE A 29 -2.29 -19.89 -11.19
CA ILE A 29 -2.63 -20.48 -9.88
C ILE A 29 -4.16 -20.46 -9.61
N ASP A 30 -4.91 -19.55 -10.22
CA ASP A 30 -6.39 -19.48 -10.14
C ASP A 30 -7.11 -20.38 -11.16
N ASP A 31 -6.37 -21.23 -11.90
CA ASP A 31 -6.89 -22.05 -13.03
C ASP A 31 -7.70 -21.25 -14.07
N ASN A 32 -7.46 -19.94 -14.15
CA ASN A 32 -8.23 -19.01 -14.96
C ASN A 32 -7.30 -18.26 -15.92
N PRO A 33 -7.51 -18.35 -17.25
CA PRO A 33 -6.66 -17.66 -18.19
C PRO A 33 -6.61 -16.15 -17.89
N LEU A 34 -5.44 -15.55 -18.06
CA LEU A 34 -5.22 -14.12 -17.81
C LEU A 34 -6.27 -13.28 -18.58
N ASN A 35 -7.30 -12.85 -17.87
CA ASN A 35 -8.35 -12.03 -18.46
C ASN A 35 -7.83 -10.62 -18.70
N LYS A 36 -7.71 -10.22 -19.98
CA LYS A 36 -7.16 -8.92 -20.39
C LYS A 36 -7.84 -7.74 -19.71
N LYS A 37 -9.18 -7.79 -19.55
CA LYS A 37 -9.95 -6.71 -18.92
C LYS A 37 -9.64 -6.63 -17.43
N ARG A 38 -9.63 -7.76 -16.72
CA ARG A 38 -9.29 -7.83 -15.30
C ARG A 38 -7.86 -7.33 -15.04
N PHE A 39 -6.91 -7.81 -15.84
CA PHE A 39 -5.51 -7.37 -15.78
C PHE A 39 -5.41 -5.87 -15.99
N PHE A 40 -5.96 -5.34 -17.09
CA PHE A 40 -5.86 -3.92 -17.41
C PHE A 40 -6.50 -3.04 -16.34
N VAL A 41 -7.74 -3.35 -15.92
CA VAL A 41 -8.46 -2.56 -14.91
C VAL A 41 -7.75 -2.61 -13.55
N GLY A 42 -7.25 -3.78 -13.14
CA GLY A 42 -6.53 -3.94 -11.88
C GLY A 42 -5.19 -3.22 -11.88
N VAL A 43 -4.35 -3.44 -12.90
CA VAL A 43 -3.02 -2.82 -13.00
C VAL A 43 -3.12 -1.31 -13.18
N VAL A 44 -4.03 -0.81 -14.02
CA VAL A 44 -4.24 0.64 -14.17
C VAL A 44 -4.79 1.25 -12.88
N GLY A 45 -5.76 0.59 -12.23
CA GLY A 45 -6.27 1.05 -10.93
C GLY A 45 -5.19 1.10 -9.85
N GLY A 46 -4.32 0.09 -9.82
CA GLY A 46 -3.13 0.06 -8.97
C GLY A 46 -2.15 1.19 -9.27
N ALA A 47 -1.83 1.42 -10.54
CA ALA A 47 -0.94 2.50 -10.94
C ALA A 47 -1.48 3.88 -10.54
N LEU A 48 -2.79 4.10 -10.73
CA LEU A 48 -3.46 5.35 -10.34
C LEU A 48 -3.51 5.55 -8.83
N SER A 49 -3.52 4.47 -8.05
CA SER A 49 -3.52 4.54 -6.58
C SER A 49 -2.23 5.13 -5.99
N VAL A 50 -1.15 5.18 -6.77
CA VAL A 50 0.12 5.78 -6.34
C VAL A 50 0.09 7.31 -6.45
N VAL A 51 -0.73 7.86 -7.35
CA VAL A 51 -0.78 9.31 -7.65
C VAL A 51 -1.02 10.17 -6.41
N PRO A 52 -2.04 9.90 -5.55
CA PRO A 52 -2.27 10.74 -4.37
C PRO A 52 -1.12 10.73 -3.37
N ILE A 53 -0.32 9.65 -3.36
CA ILE A 53 0.80 9.47 -2.44
C ILE A 53 2.00 10.29 -2.95
N LEU A 54 2.33 10.19 -4.24
CA LEU A 54 3.48 10.89 -4.84
C LEU A 54 3.31 12.39 -4.88
N TYR A 55 2.10 12.84 -5.20
CA TYR A 55 1.80 14.25 -5.33
C TYR A 55 1.26 14.84 -4.03
N MET A 56 1.25 14.06 -2.94
CA MET A 56 0.76 14.51 -1.65
C MET A 56 1.39 15.85 -1.27
N ASP A 57 2.72 15.94 -1.18
CA ASP A 57 3.40 17.18 -0.78
C ASP A 57 3.00 18.39 -1.64
N ARG A 58 2.80 18.18 -2.95
CA ARG A 58 2.35 19.23 -3.86
C ARG A 58 0.87 19.60 -3.64
N ILE A 59 0.00 18.61 -3.44
CA ILE A 59 -1.42 18.81 -3.11
C ILE A 59 -1.52 19.59 -1.79
N LEU A 60 -0.72 19.22 -0.80
CA LEU A 60 -0.69 19.87 0.52
C LEU A 60 -0.16 21.30 0.45
N ALA A 61 0.90 21.53 -0.34
CA ALA A 61 1.46 22.86 -0.56
C ALA A 61 0.48 23.81 -1.27
N ILE A 62 -0.29 23.32 -2.25
CA ILE A 62 -1.30 24.12 -2.96
C ILE A 62 -2.41 24.57 -2.01
N LEU A 63 -2.76 23.75 -1.02
CA LEU A 63 -3.88 24.01 -0.13
C LEU A 63 -3.47 24.74 1.17
N ASP A 64 -2.17 25.00 1.39
CA ASP A 64 -1.58 25.58 2.61
C ASP A 64 -2.06 24.88 3.91
N PHE A 65 -2.39 23.60 3.82
CA PHE A 65 -2.94 22.84 4.95
C PHE A 65 -1.84 22.09 5.67
N LYS A 66 -1.17 22.77 6.61
CA LYS A 66 -0.23 22.14 7.54
C LYS A 66 -0.82 20.92 8.25
N TYR A 67 -2.13 20.94 8.55
CA TYR A 67 -2.84 19.85 9.21
C TYR A 67 -3.04 18.58 8.36
N LEU A 68 -2.83 18.64 7.06
CA LEU A 68 -2.91 17.46 6.18
C LEU A 68 -1.55 16.76 6.01
N ASN A 69 -0.45 17.39 6.44
CA ASN A 69 0.87 16.78 6.38
C ASN A 69 1.05 15.80 7.54
N THR A 70 0.66 14.55 7.30
CA THR A 70 0.76 13.47 8.28
C THR A 70 2.19 13.19 8.72
N PHE A 71 3.17 13.41 7.83
CA PHE A 71 4.59 13.21 8.13
C PHE A 71 5.14 14.27 9.08
N TYR A 72 4.65 15.51 9.01
CA TYR A 72 4.99 16.55 9.99
C TYR A 72 4.62 16.13 11.42
N PHE A 73 3.48 15.46 11.59
CA PHE A 73 3.05 15.03 12.93
C PHE A 73 3.84 13.84 13.48
N ILE A 74 4.50 13.04 12.63
CA ILE A 74 5.30 11.89 13.08
C ILE A 74 6.51 12.33 13.92
N SER A 75 7.20 13.38 13.50
CA SER A 75 8.35 13.90 14.25
C SER A 75 7.94 14.56 15.56
N GLU A 76 6.69 15.02 15.67
CA GLU A 76 6.15 15.76 16.81
C GLU A 76 5.43 14.88 17.84
N ILE A 77 5.44 13.55 17.68
CA ILE A 77 4.74 12.64 18.62
C ILE A 77 5.49 12.61 19.96
N GLY A 78 5.01 13.41 20.92
CA GLY A 78 5.51 13.45 22.29
C GLY A 78 4.46 13.19 23.36
N SER A 79 3.19 13.47 23.07
CA SER A 79 2.08 13.43 24.01
C SER A 79 0.85 12.71 23.44
N PHE A 80 -0.13 12.48 24.31
CA PHE A 80 -1.43 11.94 23.90
C PHE A 80 -2.14 12.89 22.91
N PHE A 81 -2.10 14.20 23.15
CA PHE A 81 -2.73 15.19 22.27
C PHE A 81 -2.09 15.23 20.87
N SER A 82 -0.75 15.20 20.78
CA SER A 82 -0.06 15.12 19.47
C SER A 82 -0.41 13.83 18.70
N SER A 83 -0.70 12.73 19.41
CA SER A 83 -1.17 11.49 18.76
C SER A 83 -2.59 11.62 18.19
N ILE A 84 -3.45 12.42 18.83
CA ILE A 84 -4.80 12.74 18.32
C ILE A 84 -4.69 13.64 17.09
N GLU A 85 -3.81 14.65 17.12
CA GLU A 85 -3.56 15.52 15.96
C GLU A 85 -3.06 14.72 14.75
N PHE A 86 -2.13 13.78 14.98
CA PHE A 86 -1.72 12.80 13.99
C PHE A 86 -2.92 11.99 13.44
N ALA A 87 -3.78 11.47 14.31
CA ALA A 87 -4.97 10.72 13.91
C ALA A 87 -5.91 11.55 13.03
N PHE A 88 -6.14 12.81 13.41
CA PHE A 88 -7.00 13.74 12.68
C PHE A 88 -6.41 14.05 11.30
N SER A 89 -5.12 14.35 11.24
CA SER A 89 -4.39 14.56 9.98
C SER A 89 -4.51 13.34 9.06
N LEU A 90 -4.28 12.15 9.59
CA LEU A 90 -4.36 10.89 8.86
C LEU A 90 -5.77 10.58 8.35
N ALA A 91 -6.78 10.88 9.16
CA ALA A 91 -8.19 10.72 8.77
C ALA A 91 -8.56 11.67 7.61
N LEU A 92 -8.14 12.93 7.67
CA LEU A 92 -8.38 13.87 6.56
C LEU A 92 -7.65 13.44 5.28
N PHE A 93 -6.40 13.00 5.41
CA PHE A 93 -5.63 12.50 4.29
C PHE A 93 -6.31 11.29 3.63
N LEU A 94 -6.78 10.33 4.45
CA LEU A 94 -7.57 9.20 3.98
C LEU A 94 -8.81 9.65 3.20
N LEU A 95 -9.55 10.65 3.69
CA LEU A 95 -10.74 11.14 2.98
C LEU A 95 -10.39 11.70 1.58
N ILE A 96 -9.24 12.36 1.43
CA ILE A 96 -8.74 12.83 0.13
C ILE A 96 -8.40 11.65 -0.78
N LEU A 97 -7.68 10.63 -0.26
CA LEU A 97 -7.39 9.40 -1.00
C LEU A 97 -8.67 8.74 -1.52
N VAL A 98 -9.67 8.62 -0.63
CA VAL A 98 -10.94 7.97 -0.95
C VAL A 98 -11.70 8.77 -1.99
N PHE A 99 -11.77 10.09 -1.83
CA PHE A 99 -12.38 10.98 -2.82
C PHE A 99 -11.72 10.77 -4.18
N PHE A 100 -10.39 10.87 -4.26
CA PHE A 100 -9.65 10.70 -5.50
C PHE A 100 -9.90 9.33 -6.16
N SER A 101 -9.78 8.24 -5.39
CA SER A 101 -10.03 6.88 -5.89
C SER A 101 -11.46 6.68 -6.40
N PHE A 102 -12.44 7.29 -5.75
CA PHE A 102 -13.84 7.20 -6.14
C PHE A 102 -14.12 7.95 -7.45
N PHE A 103 -13.56 9.15 -7.62
CA PHE A 103 -13.75 9.94 -8.84
C PHE A 103 -13.03 9.34 -10.06
N LEU A 104 -11.88 8.70 -9.87
CA LEU A 104 -11.13 8.13 -10.99
C LEU A 104 -11.78 6.90 -11.63
N GLY A 105 -12.61 6.14 -10.91
CA GLY A 105 -13.15 4.89 -11.46
C GLY A 105 -14.65 4.71 -11.42
N SER A 106 -15.42 5.52 -10.68
CA SER A 106 -16.85 5.25 -10.47
C SER A 106 -17.65 5.27 -11.78
N SER A 107 -18.10 4.08 -12.19
CA SER A 107 -19.13 3.94 -13.21
C SER A 107 -20.46 4.47 -12.66
N ILE A 108 -20.95 5.56 -13.24
CA ILE A 108 -22.18 6.28 -12.89
C ILE A 108 -23.38 5.32 -12.70
N HIS A 109 -23.40 4.21 -13.44
CA HIS A 109 -24.51 3.25 -13.50
C HIS A 109 -24.81 2.47 -12.20
N LYS A 110 -23.91 2.43 -11.19
CA LYS A 110 -24.14 1.72 -9.91
C LYS A 110 -23.76 2.53 -8.67
N PHE A 111 -23.78 3.86 -8.79
CA PHE A 111 -23.33 4.82 -7.78
C PHE A 111 -23.79 4.51 -6.34
N LYS A 112 -25.10 4.27 -6.13
CA LYS A 112 -25.68 4.01 -4.79
C LYS A 112 -25.09 2.77 -4.09
N LYS A 113 -24.80 1.71 -4.84
CA LYS A 113 -24.23 0.48 -4.25
C LYS A 113 -22.74 0.67 -3.94
N VAL A 114 -22.00 1.33 -4.82
CA VAL A 114 -20.57 1.65 -4.61
C VAL A 114 -20.42 2.54 -3.39
N ILE A 115 -21.16 3.65 -3.31
CA ILE A 115 -21.01 4.61 -2.21
C ILE A 115 -21.33 4.00 -0.84
N LYS A 116 -22.33 3.09 -0.75
CA LYS A 116 -22.64 2.39 0.51
C LYS A 116 -21.45 1.57 1.00
N VAL A 117 -20.74 0.87 0.10
CA VAL A 117 -19.58 0.08 0.50
C VAL A 117 -18.38 0.96 0.80
N TYR A 118 -18.15 2.02 0.03
CA TYR A 118 -17.12 3.01 0.34
C TYR A 118 -17.31 3.61 1.74
N LEU A 119 -18.51 4.10 2.08
CA LEU A 119 -18.81 4.66 3.39
C LEU A 119 -18.57 3.66 4.53
N LYS A 120 -18.98 2.39 4.34
CA LYS A 120 -18.69 1.32 5.30
C LYS A 120 -17.18 1.15 5.51
N ASN A 121 -16.39 1.18 4.44
CA ASN A 121 -14.95 0.99 4.50
C ASN A 121 -14.26 2.21 5.12
N ILE A 122 -14.65 3.43 4.72
CA ILE A 122 -14.18 4.67 5.37
C ILE A 122 -14.35 4.56 6.89
N LEU A 123 -15.52 4.15 7.38
CA LEU A 123 -15.76 4.02 8.81
C LEU A 123 -14.83 2.98 9.48
N VAL A 124 -14.55 1.85 8.82
CA VAL A 124 -13.57 0.88 9.33
C VAL A 124 -12.18 1.51 9.43
N PHE A 125 -11.73 2.23 8.40
CA PHE A 125 -10.43 2.90 8.43
C PHE A 125 -10.38 4.03 9.45
N LEU A 126 -11.46 4.80 9.67
CA LEU A 126 -11.51 5.83 10.71
C LEU A 126 -11.39 5.23 12.12
N VAL A 127 -12.08 4.10 12.38
CA VAL A 127 -11.92 3.37 13.64
C VAL A 127 -10.49 2.83 13.77
N PHE A 128 -9.94 2.28 12.68
CA PHE A 128 -8.56 1.81 12.66
C PHE A 128 -7.57 2.94 12.98
N ILE A 129 -7.72 4.13 12.39
CA ILE A 129 -6.87 5.30 12.66
C ILE A 129 -6.95 5.72 14.13
N GLY A 130 -8.14 5.70 14.73
CA GLY A 130 -8.31 5.97 16.16
C GLY A 130 -7.60 4.94 17.06
N VAL A 131 -7.55 3.67 16.66
CA VAL A 131 -6.78 2.65 17.37
C VAL A 131 -5.29 2.81 17.11
N LEU A 132 -4.90 3.09 15.86
CA LEU A 132 -3.52 3.29 15.45
C LEU A 132 -2.87 4.45 16.21
N SER A 133 -3.58 5.56 16.42
CA SER A 133 -3.04 6.69 17.18
C SER A 133 -2.74 6.34 18.63
N LEU A 134 -3.60 5.56 19.28
CA LEU A 134 -3.34 5.02 20.61
C LEU A 134 -2.11 4.10 20.62
N VAL A 135 -2.00 3.21 19.63
CA VAL A 135 -0.84 2.33 19.48
C VAL A 135 0.43 3.14 19.29
N VAL A 136 0.43 4.15 18.43
CA VAL A 136 1.57 5.03 18.19
C VAL A 136 1.97 5.80 19.46
N TYR A 137 1.00 6.30 20.23
CA TYR A 137 1.27 6.93 21.53
C TYR A 137 1.98 5.97 22.50
N PHE A 138 1.47 4.74 22.66
CA PHE A 138 2.09 3.75 23.54
C PHE A 138 3.46 3.30 23.04
N LEU A 139 3.62 3.09 21.72
CA LEU A 139 4.91 2.77 21.12
C LEU A 139 5.91 3.91 21.34
N ASN A 140 5.49 5.17 21.30
CA ASN A 140 6.38 6.30 21.57
C ASN A 140 6.90 6.28 23.01
N MET A 141 6.05 5.92 23.99
CA MET A 141 6.46 5.75 25.38
C MET A 141 7.43 4.58 25.60
N ILE A 142 7.34 3.53 24.78
CA ILE A 142 8.26 2.38 24.84
C ILE A 142 9.57 2.76 24.15
N PHE A 143 9.50 3.30 22.93
CA PHE A 143 10.66 3.68 22.14
C PHE A 143 11.48 4.79 22.78
N SER A 144 10.89 5.72 23.52
CA SER A 144 11.67 6.71 24.28
C SER A 144 12.65 6.09 25.29
N LYS A 145 12.51 4.80 25.62
CA LYS A 145 13.43 4.06 26.49
C LYS A 145 14.45 3.18 25.75
N ILE A 146 14.21 2.85 24.48
CA ILE A 146 15.01 1.88 23.71
C ILE A 146 15.51 2.43 22.36
N ASP A 147 15.19 3.68 22.03
CA ASP A 147 15.62 4.31 20.78
C ASP A 147 17.14 4.41 20.72
N PHE A 148 17.69 4.22 19.53
CA PHE A 148 19.12 4.33 19.27
C PHE A 148 19.32 5.12 17.98
N GLU A 149 20.41 5.87 17.95
CA GLU A 149 20.83 6.61 16.76
C GLU A 149 21.41 5.66 15.70
N ILE A 150 21.20 6.01 14.44
CA ILE A 150 21.72 5.29 13.29
C ILE A 150 22.84 6.14 12.69
N SER A 151 24.06 5.58 12.71
CA SER A 151 25.32 6.27 12.35
C SER A 151 25.30 6.89 10.96
N ASP A 152 24.59 6.26 10.03
CA ASP A 152 24.47 6.67 8.63
C ASP A 152 22.98 6.90 8.32
N GLY A 153 22.39 7.88 9.01
CA GLY A 153 20.97 8.20 8.87
C GLY A 153 20.53 8.27 7.40
N VAL A 154 19.36 7.70 7.11
CA VAL A 154 18.84 7.64 5.73
C VAL A 154 18.06 8.91 5.45
N VAL A 155 18.28 9.56 4.32
CA VAL A 155 17.49 10.73 3.92
C VAL A 155 16.39 10.27 2.95
N PHE A 156 15.12 10.46 3.33
CA PHE A 156 13.99 10.33 2.40
C PHE A 156 13.25 11.67 2.30
N GLY A 157 13.23 12.26 1.11
CA GLY A 157 12.74 13.63 0.92
C GLY A 157 13.59 14.62 1.71
N ASP A 158 12.94 15.47 2.50
CA ASP A 158 13.59 16.45 3.38
C ASP A 158 13.78 15.96 4.83
N ILE A 159 13.47 14.69 5.11
CA ILE A 159 13.51 14.11 6.46
C ILE A 159 14.77 13.24 6.61
N LEU A 160 15.59 13.55 7.62
CA LEU A 160 16.72 12.73 8.04
C LEU A 160 16.25 11.67 9.04
N PHE A 161 16.28 10.41 8.64
CA PHE A 161 15.98 9.25 9.48
C PHE A 161 17.23 8.83 10.25
N ASN A 162 17.43 9.46 11.40
CA ASN A 162 18.59 9.22 12.27
C ASN A 162 18.29 8.38 13.51
N SER A 163 17.04 7.95 13.74
CA SER A 163 16.67 7.07 14.87
C SER A 163 15.77 5.91 14.47
N PHE A 164 15.89 4.80 15.20
CA PHE A 164 15.06 3.62 15.02
C PHE A 164 13.56 3.93 15.17
N LYS A 165 13.20 4.72 16.19
CA LYS A 165 11.82 5.16 16.43
C LYS A 165 11.22 5.86 15.20
N LEU A 166 11.97 6.80 14.62
CA LEU A 166 11.50 7.59 13.49
C LEU A 166 11.28 6.71 12.25
N ILE A 167 12.19 5.76 11.99
CA ILE A 167 12.05 4.76 10.92
C ILE A 167 10.78 3.93 11.09
N VAL A 168 10.53 3.40 12.29
CA VAL A 168 9.35 2.56 12.54
C VAL A 168 8.06 3.35 12.34
N PHE A 169 7.96 4.57 12.87
CA PHE A 169 6.74 5.38 12.70
C PHE A 169 6.51 5.82 11.27
N TYR A 170 7.58 6.16 10.55
CA TYR A 170 7.50 6.50 9.13
C TYR A 170 6.97 5.34 8.30
N TYR A 171 7.58 4.16 8.40
CA TYR A 171 7.13 3.01 7.63
C TYR A 171 5.77 2.48 8.08
N LEU A 172 5.37 2.68 9.34
CA LEU A 172 4.01 2.38 9.80
C LEU A 172 2.98 3.26 9.06
N LEU A 173 3.27 4.56 8.95
CA LEU A 173 2.41 5.50 8.23
C LEU A 173 2.39 5.21 6.73
N VAL A 174 3.56 5.02 6.10
CA VAL A 174 3.67 4.71 4.67
C VAL A 174 2.90 3.43 4.36
N ALA A 175 3.17 2.33 5.08
CA ALA A 175 2.46 1.08 4.91
C ALA A 175 0.94 1.25 5.04
N PHE A 176 0.47 2.01 6.04
CA PHE A 176 -0.96 2.28 6.20
C PHE A 176 -1.53 3.05 5.00
N ILE A 177 -0.87 4.11 4.55
CA ILE A 177 -1.30 4.94 3.42
C ILE A 177 -1.36 4.10 2.13
N GLU A 178 -0.33 3.30 1.87
CA GLU A 178 -0.24 2.48 0.66
C GLU A 178 -1.30 1.39 0.64
N GLU A 179 -1.48 0.64 1.73
CA GLU A 179 -2.52 -0.39 1.81
C GLU A 179 -3.92 0.23 1.74
N SER A 180 -4.13 1.42 2.34
CA SER A 180 -5.39 2.16 2.21
C SER A 180 -5.67 2.52 0.74
N SER A 181 -4.69 3.13 0.07
CA SER A 181 -4.85 3.58 -1.32
C SER A 181 -5.12 2.41 -2.27
N LYS A 182 -4.38 1.31 -2.12
CA LYS A 182 -4.61 0.07 -2.87
C LYS A 182 -6.01 -0.47 -2.60
N HIS A 183 -6.43 -0.55 -1.34
CA HIS A 183 -7.76 -1.06 -0.97
C HIS A 183 -8.89 -0.27 -1.62
N PHE A 184 -8.86 1.06 -1.57
CA PHE A 184 -9.93 1.86 -2.17
C PHE A 184 -9.94 1.80 -3.71
N ASN A 185 -8.79 1.65 -4.36
CA ASN A 185 -8.74 1.38 -5.81
C ASN A 185 -9.16 -0.05 -6.17
N PHE A 186 -8.91 -1.01 -5.27
CA PHE A 186 -9.42 -2.36 -5.35
C PHE A 186 -10.95 -2.39 -5.28
N LEU A 187 -11.58 -1.66 -4.35
CA LEU A 187 -13.04 -1.54 -4.30
C LEU A 187 -13.61 -1.06 -5.63
N GLN A 188 -12.96 -0.07 -6.23
CA GLN A 188 -13.42 0.50 -7.49
C GLN A 188 -13.41 -0.51 -8.65
N SER A 189 -12.32 -1.26 -8.76
CA SER A 189 -12.07 -2.17 -9.89
C SER A 189 -12.78 -3.51 -9.76
N SER A 190 -13.13 -3.94 -8.54
CA SER A 190 -13.46 -5.35 -8.29
C SER A 190 -14.78 -5.62 -7.59
N ILE A 191 -15.37 -4.66 -6.86
CA ILE A 191 -16.44 -4.92 -5.87
C ILE A 191 -17.63 -5.73 -6.40
N PHE A 192 -18.02 -5.53 -7.66
CA PHE A 192 -19.15 -6.23 -8.27
C PHE A 192 -18.81 -7.62 -8.82
N HIS A 193 -17.55 -8.00 -8.79
CA HIS A 193 -17.00 -9.23 -9.34
C HIS A 193 -16.50 -10.16 -8.23
N ILE A 194 -16.53 -9.71 -6.96
CA ILE A 194 -16.17 -10.54 -5.80
C ILE A 194 -17.34 -11.48 -5.50
N ASP A 195 -17.23 -12.72 -5.94
CA ASP A 195 -18.14 -13.83 -5.67
C ASP A 195 -17.53 -14.87 -4.71
N SER A 196 -16.20 -14.98 -4.67
CA SER A 196 -15.42 -15.81 -3.77
C SER A 196 -14.28 -15.03 -3.12
N ILE A 197 -13.63 -15.61 -2.10
CA ILE A 197 -12.44 -15.00 -1.50
C ILE A 197 -11.30 -15.00 -2.51
N LYS A 198 -11.12 -16.09 -3.27
CA LYS A 198 -10.13 -16.20 -4.36
C LYS A 198 -10.25 -15.05 -5.36
N THR A 199 -11.45 -14.79 -5.87
CA THR A 199 -11.66 -13.72 -6.84
C THR A 199 -11.25 -12.37 -6.25
N GLY A 200 -11.66 -12.09 -5.01
CA GLY A 200 -11.28 -10.85 -4.33
C GLY A 200 -9.76 -10.70 -4.14
N VAL A 201 -9.08 -11.76 -3.70
CA VAL A 201 -7.61 -11.77 -3.58
C VAL A 201 -6.94 -11.54 -4.93
N LEU A 202 -7.39 -12.24 -5.98
CA LEU A 202 -6.82 -12.09 -7.31
C LEU A 202 -6.95 -10.67 -7.88
N TYR A 203 -8.10 -10.02 -7.68
CA TYR A 203 -8.26 -8.61 -8.06
C TYR A 203 -7.31 -7.70 -7.28
N ALA A 204 -7.12 -7.94 -5.98
CA ALA A 204 -6.17 -7.18 -5.17
C ALA A 204 -4.72 -7.41 -5.60
N ILE A 205 -4.35 -8.62 -6.04
CA ILE A 205 -3.04 -8.90 -6.63
C ILE A 205 -2.80 -8.01 -7.85
N PHE A 206 -3.76 -7.88 -8.77
CA PHE A 206 -3.57 -7.00 -9.94
C PHE A 206 -3.42 -5.52 -9.56
N VAL A 207 -4.13 -5.07 -8.54
CA VAL A 207 -3.97 -3.71 -7.99
C VAL A 207 -2.58 -3.54 -7.36
N ALA A 208 -2.11 -4.50 -6.57
CA ALA A 208 -0.77 -4.48 -5.99
C ALA A 208 0.32 -4.48 -7.06
N LEU A 209 0.14 -5.27 -8.13
CA LEU A 209 1.04 -5.27 -9.28
C LEU A 209 1.10 -3.90 -9.97
N GLY A 210 -0.04 -3.26 -10.20
CA GLY A 210 -0.10 -1.90 -10.73
C GLY A 210 0.56 -0.86 -9.83
N PHE A 211 0.39 -0.99 -8.51
CA PHE A 211 1.07 -0.13 -7.53
C PHE A 211 2.59 -0.30 -7.64
N SER A 212 3.06 -1.54 -7.57
CA SER A 212 4.48 -1.88 -7.62
C SER A 212 5.14 -1.49 -8.95
N LEU A 213 4.38 -1.46 -10.06
CA LEU A 213 4.86 -0.98 -11.35
C LEU A 213 5.33 0.47 -11.25
N ILE A 214 4.46 1.36 -10.77
CA ILE A 214 4.77 2.79 -10.69
C ILE A 214 5.87 3.03 -9.67
N GLU A 215 5.81 2.36 -8.53
CA GLU A 215 6.85 2.50 -7.52
C GLU A 215 8.22 2.06 -8.05
N ASN A 216 8.31 0.91 -8.70
CA ASN A 216 9.55 0.44 -9.32
C ASN A 216 10.08 1.41 -10.38
N MET A 217 9.20 1.99 -11.20
CA MET A 217 9.60 3.01 -12.16
C MET A 217 10.23 4.22 -11.47
N LEU A 218 9.67 4.68 -10.35
CA LEU A 218 10.17 5.86 -9.63
C LEU A 218 11.51 5.58 -8.94
N TYR A 219 11.65 4.43 -8.28
CA TYR A 219 12.92 4.05 -7.67
C TYR A 219 14.03 3.92 -8.71
N LEU A 220 13.75 3.29 -9.86
CA LEU A 220 14.71 3.18 -10.95
C LEU A 220 15.04 4.54 -11.56
N TYR A 221 14.05 5.40 -11.75
CA TYR A 221 14.26 6.74 -12.29
C TYR A 221 15.09 7.62 -11.36
N ASN A 222 14.81 7.59 -10.05
CA ASN A 222 15.57 8.34 -9.06
C ASN A 222 17.03 7.88 -9.01
N LEU A 223 17.29 6.56 -9.01
CA LEU A 223 18.65 6.04 -9.05
C LEU A 223 19.36 6.39 -10.38
N TYR A 224 18.63 6.34 -11.49
CA TYR A 224 19.14 6.74 -12.80
C TYR A 224 19.56 8.22 -12.83
N ILE A 225 18.78 9.14 -12.25
CA ILE A 225 19.18 10.56 -12.18
C ILE A 225 20.48 10.71 -11.37
N GLN A 226 20.62 9.96 -10.28
CA GLN A 226 21.76 10.09 -9.37
C GLN A 226 23.04 9.45 -9.90
N GLN A 227 22.94 8.29 -10.55
CA GLN A 227 24.10 7.45 -10.88
C GLN A 227 24.18 7.06 -12.37
N GLY A 228 23.19 7.42 -13.18
CA GLY A 228 23.11 7.04 -14.59
C GLY A 228 22.77 5.56 -14.80
N LEU A 229 23.06 5.06 -16.01
CA LEU A 229 22.98 3.63 -16.31
C LEU A 229 24.20 2.92 -15.72
N GLY A 230 23.99 1.90 -14.89
CA GLY A 230 25.07 1.16 -14.26
C GLY A 230 24.62 -0.13 -13.58
N GLY A 231 25.58 -0.85 -13.00
CA GLY A 231 25.33 -2.11 -12.30
C GLY A 231 24.39 -1.97 -11.10
N GLU A 232 24.42 -0.84 -10.39
CA GLU A 232 23.52 -0.58 -9.26
C GLU A 232 22.06 -0.44 -9.69
N LEU A 233 21.80 0.19 -10.85
CA LEU A 233 20.45 0.28 -11.42
C LEU A 233 19.91 -1.11 -11.77
N LEU A 234 20.76 -1.96 -12.34
CA LEU A 234 20.40 -3.34 -12.67
C LEU A 234 20.13 -4.18 -11.41
N LYS A 235 20.95 -4.04 -10.36
CA LYS A 235 20.72 -4.68 -9.06
C LYS A 235 19.38 -4.23 -8.48
N LEU A 236 19.13 -2.92 -8.40
CA LEU A 236 17.87 -2.37 -7.90
C LEU A 236 16.67 -2.91 -8.68
N PHE A 237 16.77 -2.96 -10.01
CA PHE A 237 15.74 -3.54 -10.87
C PHE A 237 15.41 -4.97 -10.49
N PHE A 238 16.42 -5.86 -10.36
CA PHE A 238 16.18 -7.25 -9.98
C PHE A 238 15.57 -7.37 -8.58
N PHE A 239 16.15 -6.70 -7.59
CA PHE A 239 15.68 -6.78 -6.22
C PHE A 239 14.22 -6.32 -6.10
N ARG A 240 13.88 -5.18 -6.70
CA ARG A 240 12.52 -4.65 -6.64
C ARG A 240 11.51 -5.48 -7.44
N SER A 241 11.88 -5.91 -8.64
CA SER A 241 11.02 -6.70 -9.53
C SER A 241 10.65 -8.08 -8.97
N THR A 242 11.46 -8.60 -8.05
CA THR A 242 11.23 -9.90 -7.40
C THR A 242 10.71 -9.73 -5.96
N PHE A 243 11.45 -9.01 -5.11
CA PHE A 243 11.20 -8.97 -3.66
C PHE A 243 10.25 -7.85 -3.23
N ALA A 244 10.31 -6.67 -3.83
CA ALA A 244 9.34 -5.61 -3.49
C ALA A 244 7.94 -5.98 -4.01
N VAL A 245 7.84 -6.51 -5.24
CA VAL A 245 6.56 -6.94 -5.81
C VAL A 245 5.84 -7.96 -4.93
N ILE A 246 6.54 -8.98 -4.42
CA ILE A 246 5.90 -10.00 -3.59
C ILE A 246 5.39 -9.45 -2.25
N VAL A 247 6.02 -8.39 -1.72
CA VAL A 247 5.56 -7.74 -0.47
C VAL A 247 4.23 -7.05 -0.70
N HIS A 248 4.10 -6.24 -1.76
CA HIS A 248 2.81 -5.62 -2.08
C HIS A 248 1.73 -6.66 -2.38
N VAL A 249 2.09 -7.72 -3.09
CA VAL A 249 1.17 -8.82 -3.38
C VAL A 249 0.72 -9.48 -2.09
N LEU A 250 1.63 -9.81 -1.18
CA LEU A 250 1.34 -10.45 0.09
C LEU A 250 0.46 -9.57 0.99
N SER A 251 0.87 -8.32 1.24
CA SER A 251 0.16 -7.40 2.12
C SER A 251 -1.26 -7.15 1.61
N SER A 252 -1.42 -6.86 0.32
CA SER A 252 -2.72 -6.60 -0.28
C SER A 252 -3.58 -7.87 -0.39
N SER A 253 -2.98 -9.05 -0.58
CA SER A 253 -3.70 -10.33 -0.55
C SER A 253 -4.28 -10.62 0.83
N VAL A 254 -3.53 -10.34 1.90
CA VAL A 254 -4.03 -10.50 3.28
C VAL A 254 -5.22 -9.56 3.53
N VAL A 255 -5.07 -8.27 3.19
CA VAL A 255 -6.15 -7.28 3.35
C VAL A 255 -7.39 -7.72 2.57
N ALA A 256 -7.23 -8.11 1.31
CA ALA A 256 -8.31 -8.54 0.44
C ALA A 256 -8.94 -9.87 0.89
N TYR A 257 -8.18 -10.81 1.44
CA TYR A 257 -8.70 -12.06 1.99
C TYR A 257 -9.71 -11.77 3.09
N TYR A 258 -9.32 -10.99 4.10
CA TYR A 258 -10.19 -10.66 5.23
C TYR A 258 -11.33 -9.73 4.82
N PHE A 259 -11.08 -8.77 3.94
CA PHE A 259 -12.13 -7.92 3.39
C PHE A 259 -13.18 -8.73 2.63
N SER A 260 -12.77 -9.58 1.69
CA SER A 260 -13.69 -10.41 0.89
C SER A 260 -14.48 -11.35 1.76
N LYS A 261 -13.83 -11.97 2.77
CA LYS A 261 -14.53 -12.77 3.77
C LYS A 261 -15.59 -11.96 4.52
N ALA A 262 -15.24 -10.77 5.00
CA ALA A 262 -16.19 -9.88 5.68
C ALA A 262 -17.31 -9.42 4.74
N LEU A 263 -16.99 -9.07 3.50
CA LEU A 263 -17.93 -8.63 2.49
C LEU A 263 -18.93 -9.74 2.16
N LEU A 264 -18.48 -10.96 1.89
CA LEU A 264 -19.35 -12.08 1.52
C LEU A 264 -20.26 -12.51 2.68
N LEU A 265 -19.75 -12.53 3.92
CA LEU A 265 -20.55 -12.90 5.10
C LEU A 265 -21.57 -11.84 5.53
N TYR A 266 -21.29 -10.56 5.27
CA TYR A 266 -22.08 -9.43 5.79
C TYR A 266 -22.57 -8.46 4.70
N ARG A 267 -22.60 -8.87 3.42
CA ARG A 267 -22.98 -8.02 2.27
C ARG A 267 -24.33 -7.32 2.45
N GLU A 268 -25.34 -8.11 2.80
CA GLU A 268 -26.74 -7.68 2.95
C GLU A 268 -27.04 -7.09 4.33
N LYS A 269 -26.10 -7.16 5.28
CA LYS A 269 -26.24 -6.59 6.62
C LYS A 269 -25.69 -5.17 6.64
N ASP A 270 -26.22 -4.33 7.52
CA ASP A 270 -25.58 -3.04 7.79
C ASP A 270 -24.22 -3.22 8.49
N LEU A 271 -23.48 -2.13 8.67
CA LEU A 271 -22.16 -2.21 9.28
C LEU A 271 -22.30 -2.83 10.68
N SER A 272 -21.68 -3.99 10.85
CA SER A 272 -21.76 -4.76 12.08
C SER A 272 -20.38 -4.86 12.72
N VAL A 273 -20.33 -4.95 14.04
CA VAL A 273 -19.08 -5.13 14.80
C VAL A 273 -18.26 -6.32 14.26
N PRO A 274 -18.86 -7.48 13.90
CA PRO A 274 -18.12 -8.56 13.25
C PRO A 274 -17.44 -8.18 11.93
N TYR A 275 -18.11 -7.40 11.06
CA TYR A 275 -17.51 -6.93 9.81
C TYR A 275 -16.28 -6.07 10.09
N LEU A 276 -16.41 -5.10 11.01
CA LEU A 276 -15.33 -4.21 11.39
C LEU A 276 -14.14 -4.99 11.98
N LYS A 277 -14.41 -5.96 12.86
CA LYS A 277 -13.38 -6.79 13.49
C LYS A 277 -12.60 -7.62 12.46
N ILE A 278 -13.29 -8.33 11.57
CA ILE A 278 -12.65 -9.20 10.57
C ILE A 278 -11.81 -8.35 9.62
N PHE A 279 -12.36 -7.25 9.11
CA PHE A 279 -11.63 -6.42 8.15
C PHE A 279 -10.45 -5.69 8.80
N SER A 280 -10.64 -5.10 9.99
CA SER A 280 -9.54 -4.43 10.72
C SER A 280 -8.41 -5.39 11.05
N PHE A 281 -8.71 -6.66 11.34
CA PHE A 281 -7.67 -7.68 11.57
C PHE A 281 -6.80 -7.88 10.33
N GLY A 282 -7.40 -7.97 9.14
CA GLY A 282 -6.66 -8.02 7.87
C GLY A 282 -5.82 -6.77 7.62
N LEU A 283 -6.36 -5.58 7.93
CA LEU A 283 -5.62 -4.32 7.83
C LEU A 283 -4.41 -4.29 8.76
N VAL A 284 -4.54 -4.71 10.03
CA VAL A 284 -3.42 -4.77 10.97
C VAL A 284 -2.30 -5.65 10.41
N ILE A 285 -2.64 -6.86 9.95
CA ILE A 285 -1.63 -7.79 9.44
C ILE A 285 -1.00 -7.26 8.15
N GLY A 286 -1.80 -6.76 7.21
CA GLY A 286 -1.28 -6.24 5.94
C GLY A 286 -0.33 -5.06 6.13
N VAL A 287 -0.72 -4.07 6.95
CA VAL A 287 0.11 -2.91 7.27
C VAL A 287 1.37 -3.33 8.03
N PHE A 288 1.25 -4.24 9.00
CA PHE A 288 2.40 -4.71 9.76
C PHE A 288 3.40 -5.49 8.89
N LEU A 289 2.92 -6.37 8.00
CA LEU A 289 3.78 -7.11 7.08
C LEU A 289 4.54 -6.17 6.14
N HIS A 290 3.87 -5.13 5.63
CA HIS A 290 4.51 -4.14 4.77
C HIS A 290 5.55 -3.33 5.55
N MET A 291 5.15 -2.70 6.66
CA MET A 291 6.04 -1.92 7.53
C MET A 291 7.26 -2.74 7.96
N PHE A 292 7.07 -3.99 8.40
CA PHE A 292 8.16 -4.83 8.88
C PHE A 292 9.20 -5.09 7.78
N PHE A 293 8.75 -5.31 6.54
CA PHE A 293 9.65 -5.51 5.42
C PHE A 293 10.53 -4.27 5.18
N ASP A 294 9.92 -3.09 5.12
CA ASP A 294 10.64 -1.84 4.86
C ASP A 294 11.60 -1.49 5.99
N VAL A 295 11.16 -1.59 7.24
CA VAL A 295 12.02 -1.37 8.41
C VAL A 295 13.20 -2.34 8.39
N ALA A 296 12.96 -3.63 8.13
CA ALA A 296 14.01 -4.63 8.09
C ALA A 296 15.04 -4.34 6.98
N LEU A 297 14.58 -3.96 5.78
CA LEU A 297 15.47 -3.58 4.68
C LEU A 297 16.29 -2.33 5.00
N THR A 298 15.66 -1.30 5.55
CA THR A 298 16.33 -0.04 5.91
C THR A 298 17.39 -0.25 7.00
N LEU A 299 17.17 -1.21 7.90
CA LEU A 299 18.17 -1.61 8.92
C LEU A 299 19.21 -2.61 8.40
N GLY A 300 19.20 -2.95 7.11
CA GLY A 300 20.19 -3.82 6.48
C GLY A 300 19.93 -5.33 6.62
N PHE A 301 18.77 -5.74 7.15
CA PHE A 301 18.38 -7.15 7.29
C PHE A 301 17.88 -7.76 5.97
N SER A 302 18.73 -7.75 4.94
CA SER A 302 18.42 -8.21 3.58
C SER A 302 17.89 -9.65 3.49
N PHE A 303 18.22 -10.53 4.46
CA PHE A 303 17.72 -11.91 4.49
C PHE A 303 16.20 -12.01 4.63
N VAL A 304 15.53 -10.97 5.14
CA VAL A 304 14.05 -10.88 5.22
C VAL A 304 13.40 -11.05 3.85
N MET A 305 14.08 -10.65 2.77
CA MET A 305 13.60 -10.79 1.40
C MET A 305 13.30 -12.24 1.02
N PHE A 306 14.14 -13.19 1.45
CA PHE A 306 13.94 -14.60 1.14
C PHE A 306 12.70 -15.16 1.86
N PHE A 307 12.48 -14.76 3.12
CA PHE A 307 11.30 -15.18 3.86
C PHE A 307 10.01 -14.63 3.26
N TYR A 308 10.01 -13.35 2.86
CA TYR A 308 8.85 -12.76 2.20
C TYR A 308 8.60 -13.35 0.83
N PHE A 309 9.65 -13.65 0.07
CA PHE A 309 9.52 -14.29 -1.23
C PHE A 309 8.92 -15.69 -1.12
N ILE A 310 9.54 -16.57 -0.34
CA ILE A 310 9.09 -17.97 -0.20
C ILE A 310 7.78 -18.01 0.58
N GLY A 311 7.75 -17.44 1.77
CA GLY A 311 6.59 -17.46 2.66
C GLY A 311 5.39 -16.71 2.08
N GLY A 312 5.62 -15.55 1.48
CA GLY A 312 4.57 -14.77 0.82
C GLY A 312 4.00 -15.49 -0.39
N TYR A 313 4.85 -16.04 -1.27
CA TYR A 313 4.40 -16.82 -2.42
C TYR A 313 3.58 -18.04 -1.98
N LEU A 314 4.08 -18.82 -1.01
CA LEU A 314 3.37 -20.00 -0.50
C LEU A 314 2.05 -19.64 0.18
N TYR A 315 2.02 -18.56 0.96
CA TYR A 315 0.80 -18.09 1.61
C TYR A 315 -0.26 -17.71 0.58
N VAL A 316 0.10 -16.84 -0.38
CA VAL A 316 -0.82 -16.38 -1.43
C VAL A 316 -1.32 -17.57 -2.25
N SER A 317 -0.42 -18.46 -2.68
CA SER A 317 -0.79 -19.68 -3.41
C SER A 317 -1.75 -20.56 -2.61
N SER A 318 -1.54 -20.69 -1.30
CA SER A 318 -2.41 -21.51 -0.43
C SER A 318 -3.85 -21.00 -0.36
N ILE A 319 -4.11 -19.71 -0.62
CA ILE A 319 -5.46 -19.16 -0.68
C ILE A 319 -6.23 -19.77 -1.86
N PHE A 320 -5.55 -19.92 -3.00
CA PHE A 320 -6.14 -20.46 -4.23
C PHE A 320 -6.36 -21.97 -4.19
N TYR A 321 -5.64 -22.72 -3.33
CA TYR A 321 -5.84 -24.16 -3.16
C TYR A 321 -6.83 -24.56 -2.06
N LYS A 322 -7.25 -23.64 -1.18
CA LYS A 322 -8.05 -23.95 0.03
C LYS A 322 -9.58 -23.84 -0.12
N GLU A 323 -10.10 -23.18 -1.16
CA GLU A 323 -11.53 -23.29 -1.53
C GLU A 323 -11.72 -24.29 -2.66
#